data_AF-A0AA95LNJ8-F1
#
_entry.id   AF-A0AA95LNJ8-F1
#
_cell.length_a   1.000
_cell.length_b   1.000
_cell.length_c   1.000
_cell.angle_alpha   90.00
_cell.angle_beta   90.00
_cell.angle_gamma   90.00
#
_symmetry.space_group_name_H-M   'P 1'
#
loop_
_entity.id
_entity.type
_entity.pdbx_description
1 polymer ?
#
loop_
_entity_poly.entity_id
_entity_poly.type
_entity_poly.pdbx_seq_one_letter_code
_entity_poly.pdbx_strand_id
1 'polypeptide(L)'
;MLSDTIAAVSTALGEGGIAIIRVSGPQAISQVAPLFRSRVPLTEAESHTVHYGHIVSPDNGEKMEEVLVTVMKGPRSFTTEDVVEISAHGGIISVRRVMDLLLQQEIRLAEPGEFTKRAFLGGRIDLSQAEAVIDLIRSKSDRAFSVALKQVSGSLSDRIHALRHTLIEMLAHIEVNIDYPEHDVESMTAEFIKDKSSEVMEGITKLLKTSNEGKILREGITTAIVGRPNVGKSSLLNALARDNKAIVTDIPGTTRDVIEEYITINNIPLKLLDTAGIRETIDVVEKIGVERSKAAVSDADLILLVLNANEELHEDELALMEQIHGRQCLVIMNKMDLPSKLDKDKLLSFFEEANIVPMSVLEEEGLDKLEDAISTLFFGGKLESGDLTYVSNVRHIALLKKAYKSLQDAYDAAEQYIPIDLIQIDVRLAWEQLGEIIGDTAADSLLDQIFSQFCLGK
;
A
#
# COMPACT_ATOMS: atom_id res chain seq x y z
N MET A 1 8.27 27.26 6.72
CA MET A 1 6.80 27.22 6.73
C MET A 1 6.34 27.42 5.30
N LEU A 2 5.60 26.46 4.75
CA LEU A 2 4.90 26.61 3.47
C LEU A 2 3.76 27.61 3.71
N SER A 3 3.95 28.87 3.32
CA SER A 3 2.97 29.95 3.58
C SER A 3 2.11 30.30 2.36
N ASP A 4 2.31 29.59 1.26
CA ASP A 4 1.57 29.77 0.02
C ASP A 4 0.26 28.97 0.05
N THR A 5 -0.71 29.42 -0.74
CA THR A 5 -1.95 28.69 -0.99
C THR A 5 -1.79 27.83 -2.23
N ILE A 6 -2.20 26.57 -2.13
CA ILE A 6 -2.17 25.61 -3.23
C ILE A 6 -3.55 25.18 -3.67
N ALA A 7 -3.69 24.82 -4.94
CA ALA A 7 -4.89 24.19 -5.47
C ALA A 7 -4.59 22.98 -6.35
N ALA A 8 -5.49 22.00 -6.35
CA ALA A 8 -5.49 20.90 -7.30
C ALA A 8 -6.88 20.26 -7.41
N VAL A 9 -7.08 19.47 -8.47
CA VAL A 9 -8.23 18.60 -8.63
C VAL A 9 -8.05 17.38 -7.72
N SER A 10 -8.99 17.13 -6.81
CA SER A 10 -8.94 16.03 -5.83
C SER A 10 -9.74 14.79 -6.24
N THR A 11 -10.51 14.87 -7.34
CA THR A 11 -11.23 13.74 -7.95
C THR A 11 -10.46 13.16 -9.14
N ALA A 12 -10.75 11.90 -9.48
CA ALA A 12 -10.21 11.28 -10.69
C ALA A 12 -10.54 12.11 -11.94
N LEU A 13 -9.60 12.16 -12.89
CA LEU A 13 -9.80 12.83 -14.17
C LEU A 13 -10.71 11.96 -15.06
N GLY A 14 -11.70 12.58 -15.70
CA GLY A 14 -12.63 11.88 -16.59
C GLY A 14 -14.00 12.55 -16.61
N GLU A 15 -14.97 11.89 -17.25
CA GLU A 15 -16.36 12.29 -17.19
C GLU A 15 -16.99 11.80 -15.87
N GLY A 16 -17.50 12.73 -15.08
CA GLY A 16 -18.21 12.43 -13.84
C GLY A 16 -19.33 13.42 -13.56
N GLY A 17 -20.23 13.06 -12.64
CA GLY A 17 -21.26 14.00 -12.19
C GLY A 17 -20.69 15.21 -11.46
N ILE A 18 -19.62 15.02 -10.69
CA ILE A 18 -18.98 16.04 -9.85
C ILE A 18 -17.46 15.91 -9.96
N ALA A 19 -16.77 17.05 -9.99
CA ALA A 19 -15.34 17.14 -9.74
C ALA A 19 -15.07 18.08 -8.58
N ILE A 20 -14.10 17.72 -7.74
CA ILE A 20 -13.72 18.51 -6.56
C ILE A 20 -12.38 19.17 -6.85
N ILE A 21 -12.34 20.50 -6.73
CA ILE A 21 -11.12 21.29 -6.71
C ILE A 21 -10.89 21.72 -5.27
N ARG A 22 -9.74 21.34 -4.71
CA ARG A 22 -9.36 21.68 -3.35
C ARG A 22 -8.34 22.80 -3.36
N VAL A 23 -8.54 23.79 -2.49
CA VAL A 23 -7.62 24.90 -2.21
C VAL A 23 -7.23 24.83 -0.74
N SER A 24 -5.94 24.86 -0.41
CA SER A 24 -5.43 24.83 0.97
C SER A 24 -4.34 25.88 1.17
N GLY A 25 -4.39 26.58 2.31
CA GLY A 25 -3.35 27.51 2.71
C GLY A 25 -3.90 28.63 3.58
N PRO A 26 -3.03 29.48 4.15
CA PRO A 26 -3.44 30.55 5.05
C PRO A 26 -4.36 31.60 4.40
N GLN A 27 -4.37 31.68 3.07
CA GLN A 27 -5.18 32.62 2.31
C GLN A 27 -6.25 31.94 1.44
N ALA A 28 -6.52 30.65 1.62
CA ALA A 28 -7.46 29.89 0.80
C ALA A 28 -8.85 30.55 0.72
N ILE A 29 -9.40 30.97 1.86
CA ILE A 29 -10.72 31.63 1.91
C ILE A 29 -10.66 33.00 1.23
N SER A 30 -9.66 33.83 1.55
CA SER A 30 -9.56 35.18 1.01
C SER A 30 -9.27 35.23 -0.48
N GLN A 31 -8.56 34.25 -1.03
CA GLN A 31 -8.24 34.19 -2.46
C GLN A 31 -9.36 33.56 -3.29
N VAL A 32 -10.18 32.67 -2.71
CA VAL A 32 -11.37 32.11 -3.40
C VAL A 32 -12.58 33.05 -3.32
N ALA A 33 -12.71 33.85 -2.25
CA ALA A 33 -13.86 34.74 -2.04
C ALA A 33 -14.18 35.69 -3.21
N PRO A 34 -13.20 36.32 -3.90
CA PRO A 34 -13.47 37.20 -5.04
C PRO A 34 -14.11 36.46 -6.22
N LEU A 35 -13.80 35.17 -6.39
CA LEU A 35 -14.26 34.32 -7.48
C LEU A 35 -15.63 33.69 -7.21
N PHE A 36 -16.11 33.69 -5.97
CA PHE A 36 -17.36 33.04 -5.60
C PHE A 36 -18.47 34.04 -5.29
N ARG A 37 -19.66 33.81 -5.85
CA ARG A 37 -20.87 34.59 -5.56
C ARG A 37 -21.95 33.66 -5.01
N SER A 38 -22.34 33.91 -3.77
CA SER A 38 -23.39 33.18 -3.07
C SER A 38 -24.17 34.12 -2.15
N ARG A 39 -25.17 33.58 -1.44
CA ARG A 39 -25.98 34.35 -0.50
C ARG A 39 -25.18 34.87 0.70
N VAL A 40 -24.18 34.11 1.16
CA VAL A 40 -23.33 34.45 2.31
C VAL A 40 -21.90 34.60 1.79
N PRO A 41 -21.24 35.75 1.96
CA PRO A 41 -19.85 35.93 1.55
C PRO A 41 -18.96 34.82 2.11
N LEU A 42 -18.03 34.30 1.32
CA LEU A 42 -17.19 33.18 1.73
C LEU A 42 -16.34 33.51 2.97
N THR A 43 -15.96 34.77 3.14
CA THR A 43 -15.23 35.29 4.31
C THR A 43 -16.06 35.27 5.61
N GLU A 44 -17.38 35.29 5.49
CA GLU A 44 -18.34 35.22 6.61
C GLU A 44 -18.89 33.81 6.81
N ALA A 45 -18.52 32.86 5.94
CA ALA A 45 -18.93 31.48 6.07
C ALA A 45 -18.42 30.88 7.39
N GLU A 46 -19.29 30.10 8.04
CA GLU A 46 -18.89 29.25 9.16
C GLU A 46 -18.02 28.09 8.67
N SER A 47 -17.28 27.46 9.57
CA SER A 47 -16.51 26.27 9.21
C SER A 47 -17.43 25.04 9.10
N HIS A 48 -17.06 24.11 8.23
CA HIS A 48 -17.77 22.85 7.95
C HIS A 48 -19.20 23.05 7.41
N THR A 49 -19.42 24.12 6.64
CA THR A 49 -20.70 24.42 6.00
C THR A 49 -20.58 24.40 4.48
N VAL A 50 -21.69 24.10 3.82
CA VAL A 50 -21.81 24.04 2.36
C VAL A 50 -22.57 25.27 1.85
N HIS A 51 -22.03 25.91 0.83
CA HIS A 51 -22.54 27.14 0.25
C HIS A 51 -22.81 26.94 -1.25
N TYR A 52 -24.06 27.10 -1.65
CA TYR A 52 -24.44 27.13 -3.06
C TYR A 52 -24.16 28.50 -3.68
N GLY A 53 -23.59 28.52 -4.87
CA GLY A 53 -23.32 29.75 -5.60
C GLY A 53 -22.73 29.52 -6.98
N HIS A 54 -22.09 30.56 -7.51
CA HIS A 54 -21.47 30.52 -8.83
C HIS A 54 -20.01 30.98 -8.73
N ILE A 55 -19.13 30.31 -9.48
CA ILE A 55 -17.82 30.87 -9.81
C ILE A 55 -18.02 31.92 -10.89
N VAL A 56 -17.44 33.10 -10.67
CA VAL A 56 -17.53 34.24 -11.57
C VAL A 56 -16.15 34.73 -11.97
N SER A 57 -16.04 35.28 -13.18
CA SER A 57 -14.83 35.98 -13.60
C SER A 57 -14.67 37.29 -12.81
N PRO A 58 -13.48 37.58 -12.24
CA PRO A 58 -13.25 38.80 -11.48
C PRO A 58 -13.30 40.07 -12.34
N ASP A 59 -13.01 39.96 -13.65
CA ASP A 59 -12.90 41.11 -14.55
C ASP A 59 -14.26 41.67 -14.99
N ASN A 60 -15.20 40.78 -15.31
CA ASN A 60 -16.49 41.15 -15.92
C ASN A 60 -17.71 40.65 -15.13
N GLY A 61 -17.53 39.85 -14.07
CA GLY A 61 -18.61 39.28 -13.27
C GLY A 61 -19.43 38.20 -13.98
N GLU A 62 -18.97 37.70 -15.13
CA GLU A 62 -19.64 36.65 -15.88
C GLU A 62 -19.70 35.35 -15.07
N LYS A 63 -20.87 34.71 -15.04
CA LYS A 63 -21.06 33.42 -14.39
C LYS A 63 -20.42 32.32 -15.22
N MET A 64 -19.42 31.67 -14.65
CA MET A 64 -18.63 30.65 -15.34
C MET A 64 -19.10 29.24 -15.00
N GLU A 65 -19.43 28.99 -13.74
CA GLU A 65 -19.80 27.67 -13.25
C GLU A 65 -20.74 27.77 -12.05
N GLU A 66 -21.70 26.86 -11.94
CA GLU A 66 -22.57 26.67 -10.78
C GLU A 66 -21.95 25.61 -9.87
N VAL A 67 -21.74 25.94 -8.59
CA VAL A 67 -20.94 25.10 -7.68
C VAL A 67 -21.53 25.02 -6.28
N LEU A 68 -21.14 23.97 -5.56
CA LEU A 68 -21.19 23.93 -4.10
C LEU A 68 -19.79 24.14 -3.54
N VAL A 69 -19.65 25.04 -2.57
CA VAL A 69 -18.38 25.33 -1.91
C VAL A 69 -18.45 24.91 -0.44
N THR A 70 -17.52 24.07 -0.01
CA THR A 70 -17.35 23.67 1.39
C THR A 70 -16.18 24.43 2.00
N VAL A 71 -16.39 25.05 3.16
CA VAL A 71 -15.34 25.77 3.90
C VAL A 71 -14.93 24.98 5.12
N MET A 72 -13.63 24.77 5.32
CA MET A 72 -13.06 24.13 6.52
C MET A 72 -11.94 25.03 7.06
N LYS A 73 -12.16 25.69 8.19
CA LYS A 73 -11.17 26.56 8.82
C LYS A 73 -10.15 25.75 9.61
N GLY A 74 -8.88 26.13 9.53
CA GLY A 74 -7.80 25.54 10.34
C GLY A 74 -8.06 25.72 11.84
N PRO A 75 -7.59 24.81 12.72
CA PRO A 75 -6.83 23.58 12.42
C PRO A 75 -7.72 22.38 12.05
N ARG A 76 -9.04 22.55 11.95
CA ARG A 76 -10.01 21.46 11.75
C ARG A 76 -10.20 21.16 10.27
N SER A 77 -9.12 20.86 9.56
CA SER A 77 -9.10 20.53 8.13
C SER A 77 -8.06 19.46 7.84
N PHE A 78 -8.10 18.84 6.66
CA PHE A 78 -7.14 17.78 6.29
C PHE A 78 -5.68 18.23 6.40
N THR A 79 -5.36 19.43 5.93
CA THR A 79 -4.00 19.99 5.95
C THR A 79 -3.66 20.74 7.24
N THR A 80 -4.60 20.87 8.17
CA THR A 80 -4.55 21.78 9.35
C THR A 80 -4.59 23.27 9.02
N GLU A 81 -4.72 23.63 7.75
CA GLU A 81 -4.84 25.01 7.28
C GLU A 81 -6.30 25.37 6.95
N ASP A 82 -6.56 26.59 6.50
CA ASP A 82 -7.84 26.88 5.87
C ASP A 82 -7.94 26.12 4.53
N VAL A 83 -9.06 25.43 4.32
CA VAL A 83 -9.36 24.65 3.13
C VAL A 83 -10.70 25.07 2.55
N VAL A 84 -10.72 25.26 1.24
CA VAL A 84 -11.94 25.47 0.46
C VAL A 84 -12.04 24.36 -0.59
N GLU A 85 -13.15 23.62 -0.60
CA GLU A 85 -13.43 22.62 -1.63
C GLU A 85 -14.56 23.10 -2.53
N ILE A 86 -14.28 23.20 -3.83
CA ILE A 86 -15.22 23.63 -4.87
C ILE A 86 -15.70 22.38 -5.60
N SER A 87 -16.96 22.01 -5.40
CA SER A 87 -17.63 20.93 -6.12
C SER A 87 -18.30 21.49 -7.37
N ALA A 88 -17.66 21.26 -8.52
CA ALA A 88 -18.13 21.69 -9.84
C ALA A 88 -18.67 20.50 -10.64
N HIS A 89 -19.27 20.76 -11.79
CA HIS A 89 -19.64 19.72 -12.74
C HIS A 89 -18.39 18.93 -13.18
N GLY A 90 -18.48 17.60 -13.24
CA GLY A 90 -17.34 16.73 -13.51
C GLY A 90 -16.89 16.67 -14.98
N GLY A 91 -17.12 17.72 -15.76
CA GLY A 91 -16.63 17.85 -17.13
C GLY A 91 -15.23 18.47 -17.17
N ILE A 92 -14.35 17.97 -18.03
CA ILE A 92 -12.96 18.46 -18.17
C ILE A 92 -12.91 19.98 -18.39
N ILE A 93 -13.82 20.53 -19.18
CA ILE A 93 -13.88 21.97 -19.46
C ILE A 93 -14.31 22.78 -18.23
N SER A 94 -15.26 22.27 -17.44
CA SER A 94 -15.72 22.91 -16.20
C SER A 94 -14.55 23.03 -15.21
N VAL A 95 -13.91 21.91 -14.92
CA VAL A 95 -12.76 21.83 -14.00
C VAL A 95 -11.62 22.73 -14.46
N ARG A 96 -11.26 22.68 -15.75
CA ARG A 96 -10.19 23.50 -16.32
C ARG A 96 -10.48 25.00 -16.15
N ARG A 97 -11.70 25.45 -16.44
CA ARG A 97 -12.08 26.86 -16.32
C ARG A 97 -11.98 27.36 -14.87
N VAL A 98 -12.45 26.56 -13.92
CA VAL A 98 -12.36 26.92 -12.49
C VAL A 98 -10.89 26.95 -12.03
N MET A 99 -10.09 25.96 -12.43
CA MET A 99 -8.65 25.94 -12.15
C MET A 99 -7.92 27.14 -12.75
N ASP A 100 -8.20 27.51 -14.00
CA ASP A 100 -7.57 28.66 -14.68
C ASP A 100 -7.84 29.97 -13.90
N LEU A 101 -9.06 30.17 -13.38
CA LEU A 101 -9.40 31.33 -12.56
C LEU A 101 -8.70 31.33 -11.19
N LEU A 102 -8.56 30.16 -10.56
CA LEU A 102 -7.82 30.02 -9.31
C LEU A 102 -6.34 30.37 -9.50
N LEU A 103 -5.72 29.87 -10.56
CA LEU A 103 -4.30 30.10 -10.87
C LEU A 103 -3.99 31.54 -11.31
N GLN A 104 -5.00 32.34 -11.65
CA GLN A 104 -4.86 33.79 -11.85
C GLN A 104 -4.79 34.56 -10.53
N GLN A 105 -5.16 33.95 -9.40
CA GLN A 105 -4.93 34.49 -8.07
C GLN A 105 -3.52 34.12 -7.59
N GLU A 106 -3.15 34.53 -6.38
CA GLU A 106 -1.92 34.09 -5.71
C GLU A 106 -2.03 32.65 -5.17
N ILE A 107 -2.57 31.74 -5.98
CA ILE A 107 -2.73 30.31 -5.71
C ILE A 107 -1.83 29.53 -6.67
N ARG A 108 -0.94 28.69 -6.12
CA ARG A 108 -0.06 27.82 -6.90
C ARG A 108 -0.72 26.46 -7.15
N LEU A 109 -0.35 25.78 -8.23
CA LEU A 109 -0.68 24.37 -8.41
C LEU A 109 0.04 23.51 -7.36
N ALA A 110 -0.70 22.64 -6.67
CA ALA A 110 -0.10 21.73 -5.69
C ALA A 110 0.85 20.73 -6.36
N GLU A 111 1.93 20.39 -5.65
CA GLU A 111 2.80 19.27 -6.00
C GLU A 111 2.13 17.92 -5.64
N PRO A 112 2.58 16.79 -6.24
CA PRO A 112 2.12 15.47 -5.83
C PRO A 112 2.32 15.25 -4.33
N GLY A 113 1.29 14.76 -3.62
CA GLY A 113 1.39 14.51 -2.17
C GLY A 113 1.36 15.74 -1.29
N GLU A 114 1.30 16.96 -1.84
CA GLU A 114 1.54 18.18 -1.05
C GLU A 114 0.46 18.40 0.03
N PHE A 115 -0.80 18.02 -0.22
CA PHE A 115 -1.85 18.12 0.80
C PHE A 115 -1.56 17.17 1.98
N THR A 116 -1.19 15.92 1.70
CA THR A 116 -0.84 14.96 2.74
C THR A 116 0.47 15.36 3.45
N LYS A 117 1.44 15.92 2.72
CA LYS A 117 2.67 16.49 3.30
C LYS A 117 2.36 17.63 4.28
N ARG A 118 1.44 18.53 3.94
CA ARG A 118 1.00 19.60 4.85
C ARG A 118 0.26 19.05 6.08
N ALA A 119 -0.55 18.00 5.91
CA ALA A 119 -1.18 17.32 7.05
C ALA A 119 -0.14 16.71 8.02
N PHE A 120 0.93 16.12 7.48
CA PHE A 120 2.07 15.61 8.24
C PHE A 120 2.83 16.74 8.96
N LEU A 121 3.23 17.78 8.24
CA LEU A 121 3.95 18.93 8.81
C LEU A 121 3.11 19.71 9.84
N GLY A 122 1.79 19.70 9.68
CA GLY A 122 0.83 20.26 10.64
C GLY A 122 0.60 19.39 11.88
N GLY A 123 1.23 18.22 11.97
CA GLY A 123 1.13 17.30 13.12
C GLY A 123 -0.21 16.60 13.23
N ARG A 124 -1.04 16.60 12.19
CA ARG A 124 -2.33 15.89 12.19
C ARG A 124 -2.16 14.39 12.01
N ILE A 125 -1.16 13.99 11.22
CA ILE A 125 -0.82 12.61 10.93
C ILE A 125 0.70 12.45 10.98
N ASP A 126 1.17 11.24 11.28
CA ASP A 126 2.58 10.88 11.15
C ASP A 126 2.89 10.31 9.74
N LEU A 127 4.16 10.01 9.47
CA LEU A 127 4.61 9.51 8.17
C LEU A 127 4.03 8.13 7.84
N SER A 128 3.85 7.27 8.85
CA SER A 128 3.28 5.93 8.68
C SER A 128 1.79 6.00 8.29
N GLN A 129 1.05 6.94 8.87
CA GLN A 129 -0.34 7.23 8.53
C GLN A 129 -0.45 7.87 7.14
N ALA A 130 0.47 8.77 6.78
CA ALA A 130 0.53 9.37 5.45
C ALA A 130 0.71 8.30 4.36
N GLU A 131 1.66 7.37 4.53
CA GLU A 131 1.84 6.23 3.62
C GLU A 131 0.60 5.33 3.56
N ALA A 132 -0.06 5.09 4.69
CA ALA A 132 -1.28 4.29 4.75
C ALA A 132 -2.45 4.92 3.98
N VAL A 133 -2.50 6.25 3.82
CA VAL A 133 -3.50 6.92 2.97
C VAL A 133 -3.34 6.49 1.51
N ILE A 134 -2.09 6.32 1.02
CA ILE A 134 -1.85 5.81 -0.35
C ILE A 134 -2.33 4.38 -0.46
N ASP A 135 -1.95 3.55 0.51
CA ASP A 135 -2.29 2.12 0.51
C ASP A 135 -3.81 1.93 0.52
N LEU A 136 -4.54 2.79 1.25
CA LEU A 136 -6.01 2.81 1.27
C LEU A 136 -6.61 3.16 -0.10
N ILE A 137 -6.04 4.15 -0.80
CA ILE A 137 -6.51 4.57 -2.13
C ILE A 137 -6.20 3.49 -3.18
N ARG A 138 -5.05 2.82 -3.04
CA ARG A 138 -4.56 1.82 -4.01
C ARG A 138 -5.02 0.40 -3.73
N SER A 139 -5.68 0.15 -2.60
CA SER A 139 -6.06 -1.18 -2.13
C SER A 139 -6.81 -1.98 -3.21
N LYS A 140 -6.40 -3.24 -3.39
CA LYS A 140 -6.95 -4.16 -4.40
C LYS A 140 -7.88 -5.24 -3.84
N SER A 141 -8.04 -5.28 -2.53
CA SER A 141 -8.96 -6.19 -1.85
C SER A 141 -9.52 -5.56 -0.58
N ASP A 142 -10.66 -6.06 -0.11
CA ASP A 142 -11.28 -5.57 1.13
C ASP A 142 -10.37 -5.77 2.34
N ARG A 143 -9.53 -6.81 2.32
CA ARG A 143 -8.56 -7.09 3.37
C ARG A 143 -7.41 -6.07 3.34
N ALA A 144 -6.86 -5.78 2.16
CA ALA A 144 -5.85 -4.73 2.00
C ALA A 144 -6.39 -3.36 2.44
N PHE A 145 -7.62 -3.04 2.06
CA PHE A 145 -8.32 -1.83 2.49
C PHE A 145 -8.47 -1.76 4.02
N SER A 146 -8.92 -2.85 4.65
CA SER A 146 -9.10 -2.93 6.09
C SER A 146 -7.79 -2.75 6.87
N VAL A 147 -6.69 -3.32 6.36
CA VAL A 147 -5.34 -3.13 6.94
C VAL A 147 -4.90 -1.68 6.82
N ALA A 148 -5.00 -1.09 5.63
CA ALA A 148 -4.63 0.31 5.41
C ALA A 148 -5.48 1.25 6.28
N LEU A 149 -6.78 1.00 6.44
CA LEU A 149 -7.68 1.81 7.25
C LEU A 149 -7.25 1.85 8.73
N LYS A 150 -6.84 0.70 9.29
CA LYS A 150 -6.32 0.64 10.66
C LYS A 150 -4.97 1.34 10.84
N GLN A 151 -4.13 1.35 9.80
CA GLN A 151 -2.89 2.10 9.84
C GLN A 151 -3.14 3.60 9.76
N VAL A 152 -4.08 4.05 8.90
CA VAL A 152 -4.54 5.45 8.85
C VAL A 152 -5.07 5.89 10.21
N SER A 153 -5.77 5.01 10.94
CA SER A 153 -6.25 5.31 12.30
C SER A 153 -5.17 5.33 13.38
N GLY A 154 -3.89 5.07 13.05
CA GLY A 154 -2.76 5.19 13.97
C GLY A 154 -2.26 3.89 14.60
N SER A 155 -2.80 2.72 14.24
CA SER A 155 -2.43 1.47 14.96
C SER A 155 -0.94 1.09 14.89
N LEU A 156 -0.24 1.45 13.82
CA LEU A 156 1.22 1.29 13.74
C LEU A 156 1.93 2.39 14.52
N SER A 157 1.51 3.64 14.34
CA SER A 157 2.01 4.82 15.07
C SER A 157 2.04 4.58 16.58
N ASP A 158 0.92 4.16 17.16
CA ASP A 158 0.77 3.93 18.60
C ASP A 158 1.77 2.89 19.11
N ARG A 159 1.99 1.81 18.34
CA ARG A 159 2.95 0.76 18.69
C ARG A 159 4.38 1.27 18.61
N ILE A 160 4.73 2.03 17.59
CA ILE A 160 6.08 2.61 17.45
C ILE A 160 6.34 3.63 18.56
N HIS A 161 5.37 4.48 18.88
CA HIS A 161 5.47 5.41 20.01
C HIS A 161 5.68 4.69 21.34
N ALA A 162 4.95 3.60 21.61
CA ALA A 162 5.14 2.80 22.82
C ALA A 162 6.58 2.26 22.92
N LEU A 163 7.10 1.65 21.84
CA LEU A 163 8.47 1.15 21.81
C LEU A 163 9.50 2.27 22.01
N ARG A 164 9.30 3.43 21.36
CA ARG A 164 10.18 4.59 21.51
C ARG A 164 10.14 5.19 22.91
N HIS A 165 8.99 5.13 23.59
CA HIS A 165 8.88 5.59 24.97
C HIS A 165 9.78 4.76 25.90
N THR A 166 9.73 3.43 25.77
CA THR A 166 10.62 2.53 26.51
C THR A 166 12.11 2.83 26.24
N LEU A 167 12.47 3.14 24.99
CA LEU A 167 13.85 3.53 24.65
C LEU A 167 14.25 4.90 25.22
N ILE A 168 13.33 5.86 25.30
CA ILE A 168 13.58 7.16 25.94
C ILE A 168 13.83 6.98 27.44
N GLU A 169 13.03 6.17 28.13
CA GLU A 169 13.26 5.83 29.54
C GLU A 169 14.64 5.20 29.74
N MET A 170 15.03 4.30 28.83
CA MET A 170 16.34 3.66 28.86
C MET A 170 17.48 4.67 28.65
N LEU A 171 17.37 5.54 27.65
CA LEU A 171 18.35 6.61 27.39
C LEU A 171 18.48 7.57 28.57
N ALA A 172 17.36 7.94 29.21
CA ALA A 172 17.38 8.82 30.38
C ALA A 172 18.10 8.16 31.57
N HIS A 173 17.88 6.87 31.82
CA HIS A 173 18.57 6.13 32.87
C HIS A 173 20.09 6.04 32.59
N ILE A 174 20.46 5.76 31.34
CA ILE A 174 21.87 5.73 30.92
C ILE A 174 22.51 7.10 31.15
N GLU A 175 21.89 8.19 30.70
CA GLU A 175 22.43 9.55 30.84
C GLU A 175 22.69 9.92 32.31
N VAL A 176 21.77 9.59 33.22
CA VAL A 176 21.95 9.83 34.66
C VAL A 176 23.14 9.06 35.22
N ASN A 177 23.36 7.83 34.78
CA ASN A 177 24.51 7.02 35.22
C ASN A 177 25.84 7.58 34.71
N ILE A 178 25.87 8.10 33.48
CA ILE A 178 27.05 8.74 32.88
C ILE A 178 27.41 10.02 33.66
N ASP A 179 26.42 10.85 33.95
CA ASP A 179 26.62 12.12 34.67
C ASP A 179 26.96 11.91 36.17
N TYR A 180 26.43 10.84 36.77
CA TYR A 180 26.51 10.59 38.22
C TYR A 180 26.90 9.12 38.55
N PRO A 181 28.11 8.67 38.17
CA PRO A 181 28.52 7.27 38.33
C PRO A 181 28.65 6.81 39.80
N GLU A 182 28.64 7.75 40.76
CA GLU A 182 28.75 7.46 42.19
C GLU A 182 27.45 6.93 42.81
N HIS A 183 26.33 7.04 42.09
CA HIS A 183 24.99 6.82 42.62
C HIS A 183 24.34 5.48 42.26
N ASP A 184 24.84 4.78 41.22
CA ASP A 184 24.23 3.55 40.70
C ASP A 184 25.24 2.39 40.63
N VAL A 185 24.74 1.16 40.83
CA VAL A 185 25.54 -0.06 40.70
C VAL A 185 25.58 -0.48 39.25
N GLU A 186 26.76 -0.52 38.62
CA GLU A 186 26.95 -0.88 37.20
C GLU A 186 26.19 -2.15 36.77
N SER A 187 26.13 -3.16 37.66
CA SER A 187 25.39 -4.40 37.39
C SER A 187 23.87 -4.21 37.29
N MET A 188 23.29 -3.28 38.06
CA MET A 188 21.86 -2.97 38.00
C MET A 188 21.52 -2.24 36.70
N THR A 189 22.38 -1.31 36.27
CA THR A 189 22.21 -0.58 35.01
C THR A 189 22.32 -1.51 33.80
N ALA A 190 23.27 -2.44 33.82
CA ALA A 190 23.40 -3.46 32.78
C ALA A 190 22.19 -4.41 32.72
N GLU A 191 21.64 -4.83 33.88
CA GLU A 191 20.42 -5.65 33.93
C GLU A 191 19.21 -4.90 33.39
N PHE A 192 19.03 -3.63 33.78
CA PHE A 192 17.98 -2.77 33.26
C PHE A 192 18.03 -2.60 31.74
N ILE A 193 19.23 -2.38 31.17
CA ILE A 193 19.40 -2.28 29.71
C ILE A 193 18.99 -3.58 29.02
N LYS A 194 19.41 -4.74 29.53
CA LYS A 194 19.06 -6.05 28.96
C LYS A 194 17.56 -6.31 28.98
N ASP A 195 16.91 -6.03 30.10
CA ASP A 195 15.47 -6.20 30.27
C ASP A 195 14.69 -5.32 29.29
N LYS A 196 15.03 -4.03 29.23
CA LYS A 196 14.35 -3.07 28.35
C LYS A 196 14.64 -3.31 26.88
N SER A 197 15.86 -3.72 26.53
CA SER A 197 16.20 -4.12 25.16
C SER A 197 15.41 -5.35 24.74
N SER A 198 15.26 -6.34 25.62
CA SER A 198 14.46 -7.55 25.36
C SER A 198 12.97 -7.22 25.17
N GLU A 199 12.41 -6.35 26.01
CA GLU A 199 11.02 -5.88 25.89
C GLU A 199 10.75 -5.25 24.51
N VAL A 200 11.63 -4.34 24.07
CA VAL A 200 11.47 -3.66 22.78
C VAL A 200 11.72 -4.63 21.61
N MET A 201 12.73 -5.49 21.70
CA MET A 201 12.99 -6.53 20.70
C MET A 201 11.78 -7.45 20.52
N GLU A 202 11.13 -7.89 21.59
CA GLU A 202 9.91 -8.71 21.52
C GLU A 202 8.77 -7.98 20.81
N GLY A 203 8.60 -6.68 21.10
CA GLY A 203 7.64 -5.82 20.41
C GLY A 203 7.91 -5.72 18.90
N ILE A 204 9.18 -5.55 18.51
CA ILE A 204 9.60 -5.53 17.11
C ILE A 204 9.36 -6.89 16.44
N THR A 205 9.69 -8.01 17.11
CA THR A 205 9.47 -9.35 16.58
C THR A 205 7.98 -9.61 16.33
N LYS A 206 7.08 -9.15 17.21
CA LYS A 206 5.63 -9.25 17.02
C LYS A 206 5.16 -8.49 15.77
N LEU A 207 5.70 -7.30 15.51
CA LEU A 207 5.42 -6.53 14.29
C LEU A 207 5.94 -7.25 13.04
N LEU A 208 7.18 -7.74 13.09
CA LEU A 208 7.81 -8.44 11.96
C LEU A 208 7.16 -9.79 11.64
N LYS A 209 6.55 -10.47 12.61
CA LYS A 209 5.87 -11.76 12.39
C LYS A 209 4.80 -11.68 11.30
N THR A 210 4.12 -10.53 11.19
CA THR A 210 3.01 -10.32 10.25
C THR A 210 3.46 -9.63 8.95
N SER A 211 4.76 -9.39 8.78
CA SER A 211 5.23 -8.52 7.71
C SER A 211 5.12 -9.15 6.33
N ASN A 212 5.26 -10.48 6.23
CA ASN A 212 5.13 -11.18 4.96
C ASN A 212 3.69 -11.15 4.45
N GLU A 213 2.74 -11.45 5.33
CA GLU A 213 1.30 -11.34 5.05
C GLU A 213 0.93 -9.90 4.69
N GLY A 214 1.42 -8.91 5.44
CA GLY A 214 1.20 -7.49 5.15
C GLY A 214 1.73 -7.07 3.78
N LYS A 215 2.92 -7.56 3.41
CA LYS A 215 3.52 -7.32 2.08
C LYS A 215 2.64 -7.91 0.97
N ILE A 216 2.20 -9.16 1.13
CA ILE A 216 1.32 -9.84 0.18
C ILE A 216 0.00 -9.07 -0.02
N LEU A 217 -0.61 -8.58 1.07
CA LEU A 217 -1.85 -7.82 0.99
C LEU A 217 -1.67 -6.48 0.28
N ARG A 218 -0.49 -5.86 0.38
CA ARG A 218 -0.19 -4.56 -0.23
C ARG A 218 0.22 -4.68 -1.70
N GLU A 219 1.17 -5.55 -2.00
CA GLU A 219 1.81 -5.67 -3.32
C GLU A 219 1.13 -6.73 -4.20
N GLY A 220 0.40 -7.66 -3.59
CA GLY A 220 -0.10 -8.86 -4.25
C GLY A 220 0.94 -9.96 -4.40
N ILE A 221 0.47 -11.14 -4.78
CA ILE A 221 1.31 -12.30 -5.09
C ILE A 221 1.64 -12.27 -6.57
N THR A 222 2.92 -12.18 -6.90
CA THR A 222 3.36 -12.24 -8.29
C THR A 222 3.07 -13.64 -8.83
N THR A 223 2.11 -13.74 -9.76
CA THR A 223 1.53 -15.03 -10.18
C THR A 223 1.75 -15.24 -11.67
N ALA A 224 2.35 -16.38 -12.03
CA ALA A 224 2.47 -16.85 -13.41
C ALA A 224 1.49 -17.99 -13.67
N ILE A 225 0.75 -17.91 -14.79
CA ILE A 225 -0.13 -18.99 -15.25
C ILE A 225 0.52 -19.69 -16.43
N VAL A 226 0.89 -20.95 -16.24
CA VAL A 226 1.66 -21.74 -17.20
C VAL A 226 0.94 -23.01 -17.57
N GLY A 227 1.30 -23.56 -18.73
CA GLY A 227 0.66 -24.76 -19.29
C GLY A 227 0.69 -24.73 -20.80
N ARG A 228 0.40 -25.88 -21.42
CA ARG A 228 0.36 -26.00 -22.90
C ARG A 228 -0.76 -25.18 -23.54
N PRO A 229 -0.75 -24.96 -24.87
CA PRO A 229 -1.92 -24.45 -25.58
C PRO A 229 -3.16 -25.32 -25.32
N ASN A 230 -4.35 -24.71 -25.31
CA ASN A 230 -5.65 -25.40 -25.17
C ASN A 230 -5.92 -26.19 -23.86
N VAL A 231 -5.05 -26.09 -22.85
CA VAL A 231 -5.31 -26.66 -21.50
C VAL A 231 -6.34 -25.87 -20.69
N GLY A 232 -6.68 -24.66 -21.13
CA GLY A 232 -7.72 -23.82 -20.51
C GLY A 232 -7.19 -22.64 -19.67
N LYS A 233 -5.94 -22.20 -19.88
CA LYS A 233 -5.36 -21.01 -19.21
C LYS A 233 -6.23 -19.75 -19.37
N SER A 234 -6.65 -19.43 -20.60
CA SER A 234 -7.49 -18.27 -20.88
C SER A 234 -8.89 -18.41 -20.29
N SER A 235 -9.43 -19.64 -20.27
CA SER A 235 -10.71 -19.92 -19.60
C SER A 235 -10.60 -19.67 -18.10
N LEU A 236 -9.52 -20.15 -17.46
CA LEU A 236 -9.27 -19.95 -16.03
C LEU A 236 -9.13 -18.46 -15.71
N LEU A 237 -8.35 -17.72 -16.49
CA LEU A 237 -8.22 -16.27 -16.34
C LEU A 237 -9.56 -15.55 -16.45
N ASN A 238 -10.40 -15.92 -17.41
CA ASN A 238 -11.71 -15.33 -17.57
C ASN A 238 -12.65 -15.70 -16.41
N ALA A 239 -12.62 -16.95 -15.93
CA ALA A 239 -13.40 -17.36 -14.77
C ALA A 239 -12.97 -16.55 -13.52
N LEU A 240 -11.66 -16.45 -13.29
CA LEU A 240 -11.08 -15.66 -12.22
C LEU A 240 -11.44 -14.18 -12.33
N ALA A 241 -11.41 -13.58 -13.52
CA ALA A 241 -11.74 -12.18 -13.73
C ALA A 241 -13.25 -11.88 -13.62
N ARG A 242 -14.12 -12.89 -13.86
CA ARG A 242 -15.59 -12.76 -13.76
C ARG A 242 -16.08 -12.85 -12.33
N ASP A 243 -15.61 -13.85 -11.58
CA ASP A 243 -16.03 -14.08 -10.19
C ASP A 243 -15.38 -13.09 -9.24
N ASN A 244 -14.10 -12.81 -9.47
CA ASN A 244 -13.35 -11.85 -8.71
C ASN A 244 -13.21 -10.59 -9.55
N LYS A 245 -14.02 -9.57 -9.24
CA LYS A 245 -13.96 -8.23 -9.89
C LYS A 245 -12.50 -7.86 -10.11
N ALA A 246 -12.03 -7.96 -11.36
CA ALA A 246 -10.72 -7.45 -11.71
C ALA A 246 -10.76 -5.95 -11.41
N ILE A 247 -10.16 -5.53 -10.31
CA ILE A 247 -9.92 -4.12 -10.05
C ILE A 247 -8.78 -3.75 -10.98
N VAL A 248 -9.11 -3.46 -12.24
CA VAL A 248 -8.12 -2.94 -13.15
C VAL A 248 -7.69 -1.59 -12.60
N THR A 249 -6.42 -1.61 -12.22
CA THR A 249 -5.49 -0.51 -12.07
C THR A 249 -5.47 0.54 -13.15
N ASP A 250 -6.57 1.12 -13.61
CA ASP A 250 -6.46 2.37 -14.35
C ASP A 250 -6.12 3.44 -13.32
N ILE A 251 -4.83 3.68 -13.07
CA ILE A 251 -4.39 4.96 -12.50
C ILE A 251 -4.45 5.94 -13.67
N PRO A 252 -5.47 6.81 -13.78
CA PRO A 252 -5.60 7.69 -14.93
C PRO A 252 -4.44 8.70 -14.86
N GLY A 253 -3.51 8.62 -15.81
CA GLY A 253 -2.37 9.53 -15.90
C GLY A 253 -0.99 8.87 -16.05
N THR A 254 -0.84 7.55 -15.92
CA THR A 254 0.42 6.86 -16.21
C THR A 254 0.51 6.51 -17.69
N THR A 255 0.81 7.48 -18.55
CA THR A 255 1.21 7.17 -19.93
C THR A 255 2.62 6.60 -19.92
N ARG A 256 2.75 5.27 -20.05
CA ARG A 256 3.85 4.48 -20.67
C ARG A 256 4.23 3.18 -19.94
N ASP A 257 3.68 2.94 -18.76
CA ASP A 257 4.02 1.74 -17.98
C ASP A 257 3.01 0.62 -18.20
N VAL A 258 3.52 -0.61 -18.22
CA VAL A 258 2.77 -1.86 -18.43
C VAL A 258 1.52 -1.86 -17.56
N ILE A 259 0.34 -2.05 -18.16
CA ILE A 259 -0.90 -2.25 -17.40
C ILE A 259 -0.71 -3.55 -16.59
N GLU A 260 -0.46 -3.40 -15.29
CA GLU A 260 -0.40 -4.52 -14.37
C GLU A 260 -1.83 -5.02 -14.09
N GLU A 261 -2.11 -6.27 -14.42
CA GLU A 261 -3.42 -6.88 -14.16
C GLU A 261 -3.43 -7.54 -12.79
N TYR A 262 -4.39 -7.11 -11.96
CA TYR A 262 -4.66 -7.69 -10.65
C TYR A 262 -5.99 -8.44 -10.68
N ILE A 263 -6.00 -9.65 -10.13
CA ILE A 263 -7.21 -10.40 -9.78
C ILE A 263 -7.21 -10.65 -8.27
N THR A 264 -8.38 -10.72 -7.64
CA THR A 264 -8.48 -10.82 -6.18
C THR A 264 -9.13 -12.13 -5.77
N ILE A 265 -8.38 -13.13 -5.35
CA ILE A 265 -8.92 -14.44 -4.94
C ILE A 265 -9.03 -14.49 -3.41
N ASN A 266 -10.22 -14.74 -2.85
CA ASN A 266 -10.45 -14.75 -1.39
C ASN A 266 -9.81 -13.55 -0.65
N ASN A 267 -9.98 -12.33 -1.20
CA ASN A 267 -9.38 -11.08 -0.72
C ASN A 267 -7.84 -11.00 -0.77
N ILE A 268 -7.18 -11.89 -1.51
CA ILE A 268 -5.75 -11.88 -1.75
C ILE A 268 -5.50 -11.35 -3.18
N PRO A 269 -4.79 -10.23 -3.35
CA PRO A 269 -4.48 -9.73 -4.68
C PRO A 269 -3.40 -10.62 -5.33
N LEU A 270 -3.66 -11.08 -6.55
CA LEU A 270 -2.69 -11.74 -7.42
C LEU A 270 -2.30 -10.79 -8.54
N LYS A 271 -1.01 -10.51 -8.65
CA LYS A 271 -0.41 -9.71 -9.72
C LYS A 271 -0.03 -10.64 -10.86
N LEU A 272 -0.75 -10.61 -11.96
CA LEU A 272 -0.54 -11.52 -13.07
C LEU A 272 0.66 -11.07 -13.92
N LEU A 273 1.62 -11.97 -14.13
CA LEU A 273 2.73 -11.74 -15.05
C LEU A 273 2.29 -12.02 -16.50
N ASP A 274 2.53 -11.05 -17.39
CA ASP A 274 2.40 -11.16 -18.86
C ASP A 274 0.97 -11.32 -19.42
N THR A 275 0.08 -10.35 -19.17
CA THR A 275 -1.28 -10.30 -19.76
C THR A 275 -1.42 -9.40 -20.99
N ALA A 276 -0.40 -8.62 -21.35
CA ALA A 276 -0.41 -7.78 -22.56
C ALA A 276 -0.58 -8.61 -23.86
N GLY A 277 -0.29 -9.92 -23.82
CA GLY A 277 -0.56 -10.85 -24.91
C GLY A 277 -1.92 -11.55 -24.85
N ILE A 278 -2.66 -11.49 -23.74
CA ILE A 278 -3.88 -12.28 -23.53
C ILE A 278 -5.13 -11.55 -24.05
N ARG A 279 -5.14 -10.21 -24.07
CA ARG A 279 -6.21 -9.42 -24.70
C ARG A 279 -6.05 -9.21 -26.21
N GLU A 280 -4.83 -9.28 -26.76
CA GLU A 280 -4.57 -9.00 -28.20
C GLU A 280 -4.29 -10.24 -29.08
N THR A 281 -4.25 -11.47 -28.56
CA THR A 281 -4.03 -12.65 -29.42
C THR A 281 -5.33 -13.40 -29.74
N ILE A 282 -6.19 -12.74 -30.52
CA ILE A 282 -6.97 -13.47 -31.52
C ILE A 282 -6.04 -13.59 -32.72
N ASP A 283 -5.45 -14.77 -32.88
CA ASP A 283 -4.52 -15.13 -33.96
C ASP A 283 -3.16 -14.41 -33.97
N VAL A 284 -2.10 -15.22 -34.17
CA VAL A 284 -0.72 -14.81 -34.47
C VAL A 284 0.13 -14.37 -33.26
N VAL A 285 0.69 -15.35 -32.52
CA VAL A 285 2.14 -15.55 -32.22
C VAL A 285 2.27 -16.69 -31.19
N GLU A 286 2.26 -17.95 -31.65
CA GLU A 286 2.38 -19.15 -30.81
C GLU A 286 3.82 -19.76 -30.75
N LYS A 287 4.86 -19.01 -31.14
CA LYS A 287 6.27 -19.49 -31.08
C LYS A 287 7.18 -18.74 -30.10
N ILE A 288 6.74 -17.63 -29.52
CA ILE A 288 7.52 -16.83 -28.55
C ILE A 288 7.24 -17.26 -27.09
N GLY A 289 6.25 -18.13 -26.88
CA GLY A 289 5.72 -18.50 -25.56
C GLY A 289 6.67 -19.31 -24.64
N VAL A 290 7.65 -20.04 -25.17
CA VAL A 290 8.50 -20.91 -24.33
C VAL A 290 9.58 -20.12 -23.57
N GLU A 291 10.27 -19.18 -24.21
CA GLU A 291 11.29 -18.37 -23.52
C GLU A 291 10.66 -17.31 -22.58
N ARG A 292 9.52 -16.72 -22.97
CA ARG A 292 8.76 -15.81 -22.10
C ARG A 292 8.18 -16.52 -20.87
N SER A 293 7.69 -17.76 -21.02
CA SER A 293 7.22 -18.56 -19.87
C SER A 293 8.35 -18.84 -18.87
N LYS A 294 9.59 -19.04 -19.34
CA LYS A 294 10.74 -19.28 -18.44
C LYS A 294 11.09 -18.07 -17.59
N ALA A 295 11.07 -16.87 -18.18
CA ALA A 295 11.30 -15.62 -17.44
C ALA A 295 10.16 -15.35 -16.44
N ALA A 296 8.90 -15.48 -16.87
CA ALA A 296 7.75 -15.30 -15.99
C ALA A 296 7.73 -16.30 -14.82
N VAL A 297 8.12 -17.55 -15.07
CA VAL A 297 8.29 -18.55 -14.00
C VAL A 297 9.37 -18.10 -13.02
N SER A 298 10.53 -17.64 -13.50
CA SER A 298 11.66 -17.21 -12.65
C SER A 298 11.25 -16.18 -11.62
N ASP A 299 10.44 -15.19 -12.04
CA ASP A 299 10.09 -14.00 -11.27
C ASP A 299 8.78 -14.14 -10.47
N ALA A 300 8.07 -15.27 -10.59
CA ALA A 300 6.81 -15.50 -9.90
C ALA A 300 7.00 -16.00 -8.45
N ASP A 301 6.21 -15.44 -7.54
CA ASP A 301 6.02 -15.93 -6.17
C ASP A 301 5.06 -17.13 -6.13
N LEU A 302 4.14 -17.24 -7.10
CA LEU A 302 3.18 -18.34 -7.26
C LEU A 302 3.10 -18.79 -8.73
N ILE A 303 3.15 -20.10 -8.96
CA ILE A 303 2.97 -20.69 -10.29
C ILE A 303 1.66 -21.48 -10.32
N LEU A 304 0.74 -21.09 -11.19
CA LEU A 304 -0.46 -21.87 -11.51
C LEU A 304 -0.19 -22.72 -12.75
N LEU A 305 0.12 -24.00 -12.56
CA LEU A 305 0.33 -24.95 -13.65
C LEU A 305 -1.00 -25.57 -14.08
N VAL A 306 -1.50 -25.19 -15.25
CA VAL A 306 -2.77 -25.70 -15.79
C VAL A 306 -2.51 -26.89 -16.71
N LEU A 307 -3.08 -28.04 -16.36
CA LEU A 307 -3.01 -29.29 -17.11
C LEU A 307 -4.40 -29.70 -17.60
N ASN A 308 -4.47 -30.35 -18.76
CA ASN A 308 -5.72 -30.93 -19.26
C ASN A 308 -5.90 -32.35 -18.70
N ALA A 309 -6.87 -32.55 -17.82
CA ALA A 309 -7.16 -33.84 -17.21
C ALA A 309 -7.52 -34.93 -18.23
N ASN A 310 -8.07 -34.58 -19.39
CA ASN A 310 -8.49 -35.54 -20.41
C ASN A 310 -7.35 -36.08 -21.30
N GLU A 311 -6.13 -35.58 -21.11
CA GLU A 311 -4.93 -35.96 -21.86
C GLU A 311 -3.89 -36.60 -20.94
N GLU A 312 -2.97 -37.38 -21.52
CA GLU A 312 -1.80 -37.88 -20.79
C GLU A 312 -0.76 -36.76 -20.65
N LEU A 313 0.11 -36.85 -19.63
CA LEU A 313 1.20 -35.90 -19.45
C LEU A 313 2.14 -35.89 -20.65
N HIS A 314 2.38 -34.70 -21.21
CA HIS A 314 3.34 -34.52 -22.29
C HIS A 314 4.77 -34.32 -21.76
N GLU A 315 5.78 -34.65 -22.59
CA GLU A 315 7.20 -34.47 -22.25
C GLU A 315 7.54 -33.01 -21.89
N ASP A 316 6.96 -32.04 -22.59
CA ASP A 316 7.15 -30.61 -22.30
C ASP A 316 6.59 -30.21 -20.92
N GLU A 317 5.49 -30.84 -20.48
CA GLU A 317 4.89 -30.60 -19.16
C GLU A 317 5.75 -31.23 -18.06
N LEU A 318 6.27 -32.44 -18.30
CA LEU A 318 7.22 -33.08 -17.39
C LEU A 318 8.49 -32.25 -17.22
N ALA A 319 9.06 -31.73 -18.31
CA ALA A 319 10.21 -30.84 -18.26
C ALA A 319 9.92 -29.53 -17.51
N LEU A 320 8.72 -28.96 -17.68
CA LEU A 320 8.30 -27.79 -16.92
C LEU A 320 8.12 -28.11 -15.43
N MET A 321 7.53 -29.26 -15.09
CA MET A 321 7.37 -29.74 -13.71
C MET A 321 8.74 -29.92 -13.03
N GLU A 322 9.72 -30.49 -13.72
CA GLU A 322 11.11 -30.58 -13.24
C GLU A 322 11.71 -29.19 -13.00
N GLN A 323 11.48 -28.23 -13.92
CA GLN A 323 12.01 -26.87 -13.80
C GLN A 323 11.41 -26.11 -12.60
N ILE A 324 10.13 -26.32 -12.29
CA ILE A 324 9.43 -25.61 -11.20
C ILE A 324 9.44 -26.39 -9.87
N HIS A 325 10.08 -27.56 -9.85
CA HIS A 325 10.14 -28.41 -8.66
C HIS A 325 10.75 -27.65 -7.47
N GLY A 326 10.10 -27.73 -6.30
CA GLY A 326 10.50 -27.02 -5.09
C GLY A 326 10.13 -25.54 -5.05
N ARG A 327 9.46 -25.01 -6.08
CA ARG A 327 8.86 -23.67 -6.06
C ARG A 327 7.41 -23.73 -5.59
N GLN A 328 6.87 -22.58 -5.18
CA GLN A 328 5.46 -22.45 -4.79
C GLN A 328 4.58 -22.61 -6.04
N CYS A 329 3.99 -23.79 -6.22
CA CYS A 329 3.21 -24.14 -7.40
C CYS A 329 1.90 -24.85 -7.01
N LEU A 330 0.80 -24.41 -7.62
CA LEU A 330 -0.48 -25.10 -7.59
C LEU A 330 -0.75 -25.71 -8.96
N VAL A 331 -1.03 -27.01 -8.98
CA VAL A 331 -1.33 -27.77 -10.20
C VAL A 331 -2.84 -27.84 -10.38
N ILE A 332 -3.33 -27.17 -11.41
CA ILE A 332 -4.75 -27.14 -11.76
C ILE A 332 -5.01 -28.25 -12.77
N MET A 333 -5.66 -29.33 -12.33
CA MET A 333 -6.15 -30.39 -13.21
C MET A 333 -7.50 -29.93 -13.80
N ASN A 334 -7.45 -29.25 -14.94
CA ASN A 334 -8.63 -28.69 -15.60
C ASN A 334 -9.34 -29.71 -16.51
N LYS A 335 -10.59 -29.43 -16.90
CA LYS A 335 -11.47 -30.28 -17.72
C LYS A 335 -11.90 -31.59 -17.05
N MET A 336 -12.14 -31.53 -15.74
CA MET A 336 -12.63 -32.68 -14.97
C MET A 336 -14.07 -33.12 -15.33
N ASP A 337 -14.78 -32.34 -16.16
CA ASP A 337 -16.02 -32.72 -16.84
C ASP A 337 -15.81 -33.87 -17.85
N LEU A 338 -14.56 -34.12 -18.26
CA LEU A 338 -14.18 -35.20 -19.16
C LEU A 338 -13.49 -36.34 -18.38
N PRO A 339 -13.44 -37.57 -18.95
CA PRO A 339 -12.71 -38.68 -18.35
C PRO A 339 -11.22 -38.35 -18.16
N SER A 340 -10.72 -38.43 -16.93
CA SER A 340 -9.32 -38.15 -16.62
C SER A 340 -8.40 -39.24 -17.18
N LYS A 341 -7.36 -38.83 -17.93
CA LYS A 341 -6.23 -39.65 -18.39
C LYS A 341 -4.90 -39.24 -17.75
N LEU A 342 -4.88 -38.16 -16.97
CA LEU A 342 -3.71 -37.77 -16.19
C LEU A 342 -3.37 -38.83 -15.13
N ASP A 343 -2.08 -39.15 -15.06
CA ASP A 343 -1.50 -40.04 -14.07
C ASP A 343 -1.26 -39.27 -12.76
N LYS A 344 -2.15 -39.45 -11.79
CA LYS A 344 -2.06 -38.77 -10.48
C LYS A 344 -0.83 -39.20 -9.69
N ASP A 345 -0.41 -40.45 -9.78
CA ASP A 345 0.76 -40.94 -9.04
C ASP A 345 2.04 -40.25 -9.53
N LYS A 346 2.13 -39.96 -10.84
CA LYS A 346 3.20 -39.10 -11.38
C LYS A 346 3.10 -37.67 -10.88
N LEU A 347 1.92 -37.06 -10.78
CA LEU A 347 1.81 -35.70 -10.23
C LEU A 347 2.28 -35.64 -8.78
N LEU A 348 1.90 -36.65 -7.99
CA LEU A 348 2.29 -36.79 -6.58
C LEU A 348 3.79 -37.04 -6.38
N SER A 349 4.53 -37.47 -7.41
CA SER A 349 5.99 -37.55 -7.33
C SER A 349 6.68 -36.19 -7.45
N PHE A 350 5.99 -35.15 -7.93
CA PHE A 350 6.52 -33.79 -8.08
C PHE A 350 5.91 -32.78 -7.09
N PHE A 351 4.65 -32.99 -6.68
CA PHE A 351 3.89 -32.03 -5.89
C PHE A 351 3.15 -32.73 -4.75
N GLU A 352 2.99 -32.01 -3.64
CA GLU A 352 2.14 -32.46 -2.54
C GLU A 352 0.66 -32.51 -2.97
N GLU A 353 -0.10 -33.47 -2.44
CA GLU A 353 -1.52 -33.63 -2.78
C GLU A 353 -2.33 -32.35 -2.53
N ALA A 354 -1.99 -31.61 -1.47
CA ALA A 354 -2.62 -30.33 -1.13
C ALA A 354 -2.45 -29.24 -2.19
N ASN A 355 -1.44 -29.37 -3.07
CA ASN A 355 -1.16 -28.41 -4.14
C ASN A 355 -1.81 -28.80 -5.47
N ILE A 356 -2.54 -29.93 -5.54
CA ILE A 356 -3.21 -30.40 -6.74
C ILE A 356 -4.70 -30.07 -6.64
N VAL A 357 -5.18 -29.18 -7.51
CA VAL A 357 -6.54 -28.66 -7.52
C VAL A 357 -7.31 -29.23 -8.72
N PRO A 358 -8.20 -30.21 -8.54
CA PRO A 358 -9.09 -30.68 -9.59
C PRO A 358 -10.20 -29.65 -9.87
N MET A 359 -10.37 -29.29 -11.14
CA MET A 359 -11.27 -28.22 -11.57
C MET A 359 -11.95 -28.55 -12.90
N SER A 360 -13.19 -28.09 -13.08
CA SER A 360 -13.76 -27.84 -14.41
C SER A 360 -14.08 -26.37 -14.52
N VAL A 361 -13.23 -25.63 -15.23
CA VAL A 361 -13.47 -24.21 -15.48
C VAL A 361 -14.74 -24.00 -16.34
N LEU A 362 -15.12 -25.00 -17.14
CA LEU A 362 -16.33 -24.94 -17.98
C LEU A 362 -17.60 -25.02 -17.14
N GLU A 363 -17.62 -25.93 -16.16
CA GLU A 363 -18.75 -26.15 -15.25
C GLU A 363 -18.67 -25.25 -13.99
N GLU A 364 -17.69 -24.35 -13.92
CA GLU A 364 -17.43 -23.45 -12.78
C GLU A 364 -17.20 -24.21 -11.44
N GLU A 365 -16.65 -25.43 -11.52
CA GLU A 365 -16.37 -26.28 -10.36
C GLU A 365 -14.90 -26.26 -9.94
N GLY A 366 -14.63 -26.11 -8.63
CA GLY A 366 -13.28 -26.22 -8.05
C GLY A 366 -12.54 -24.89 -7.87
N LEU A 367 -13.19 -23.77 -8.17
CA LEU A 367 -12.63 -22.44 -7.90
C LEU A 367 -12.43 -22.21 -6.40
N ASP A 368 -13.42 -22.57 -5.58
CA ASP A 368 -13.37 -22.59 -4.11
C ASP A 368 -12.12 -23.30 -3.58
N LYS A 369 -11.78 -24.47 -4.13
CA LYS A 369 -10.59 -25.24 -3.75
C LYS A 369 -9.30 -24.54 -4.14
N LEU A 370 -9.27 -23.85 -5.29
CA LEU A 370 -8.13 -23.03 -5.68
C LEU A 370 -7.93 -21.88 -4.69
N GLU A 371 -9.01 -21.24 -4.25
CA GLU A 371 -8.94 -20.16 -3.26
C GLU A 371 -8.39 -20.64 -1.91
N ASP A 372 -8.88 -21.79 -1.44
CA ASP A 372 -8.42 -22.42 -0.20
C ASP A 372 -6.95 -22.85 -0.28
N ALA A 373 -6.52 -23.38 -1.42
CA ALA A 373 -5.14 -23.77 -1.65
C ALA A 373 -4.19 -22.56 -1.62
N ILE A 374 -4.55 -21.45 -2.27
CA ILE A 374 -3.77 -20.20 -2.25
C ILE A 374 -3.70 -19.64 -0.83
N SER A 375 -4.83 -19.59 -0.13
CA SER A 375 -4.89 -19.13 1.26
C SER A 375 -4.01 -19.98 2.18
N THR A 376 -4.06 -21.30 2.03
CA THR A 376 -3.27 -22.23 2.84
C THR A 376 -1.77 -22.04 2.61
N LEU A 377 -1.37 -21.88 1.34
CA LEU A 377 0.04 -21.77 0.94
C LEU A 377 0.69 -20.47 1.45
N PHE A 378 -0.03 -19.34 1.44
CA PHE A 378 0.53 -18.04 1.82
C PHE A 378 0.20 -17.56 3.25
N PHE A 379 -0.87 -18.08 3.85
CA PHE A 379 -1.34 -17.67 5.19
C PHE A 379 -1.43 -18.86 6.17
N GLY A 380 -0.83 -20.01 5.83
CA GLY A 380 -0.71 -21.17 6.73
C GLY A 380 -2.06 -21.79 7.13
N GLY A 381 -3.10 -21.62 6.31
CA GLY A 381 -4.45 -22.14 6.55
C GLY A 381 -5.22 -21.45 7.69
N LYS A 382 -4.59 -20.47 8.35
CA LYS A 382 -5.24 -19.60 9.32
C LYS A 382 -5.18 -18.19 8.77
N LEU A 383 -6.24 -17.80 8.08
CA LEU A 383 -6.59 -16.39 7.91
C LEU A 383 -6.87 -15.83 9.32
N GLU A 384 -5.82 -15.50 10.08
CA GLU A 384 -5.96 -15.06 11.46
C GLU A 384 -6.85 -13.81 11.51
N SER A 385 -7.75 -13.87 12.49
CA SER A 385 -8.81 -12.90 12.75
C SER A 385 -8.23 -11.58 13.22
N GLY A 386 -8.54 -10.52 12.48
CA GLY A 386 -9.08 -9.28 13.04
C GLY A 386 -8.18 -8.35 13.88
N ASP A 387 -7.13 -8.79 14.57
CA ASP A 387 -6.48 -7.97 15.63
C ASP A 387 -4.99 -7.72 15.45
N LEU A 388 -4.36 -8.29 14.42
CA LEU A 388 -2.95 -8.06 14.17
C LEU A 388 -2.71 -6.75 13.41
N THR A 389 -1.78 -5.94 13.92
CA THR A 389 -1.26 -4.78 13.21
C THR A 389 -0.24 -5.27 12.20
N TYR A 390 -0.66 -5.32 10.94
CA TYR A 390 0.19 -5.70 9.82
C TYR A 390 1.21 -4.61 9.51
N VAL A 391 2.46 -4.99 9.26
CA VAL A 391 3.48 -4.11 8.70
C VAL A 391 3.72 -4.50 7.24
N SER A 392 3.22 -3.70 6.31
CA SER A 392 3.25 -4.01 4.87
C SER A 392 4.42 -3.37 4.12
N ASN A 393 4.93 -2.22 4.61
CA ASN A 393 5.94 -1.45 3.88
C ASN A 393 7.35 -2.01 4.09
N VAL A 394 8.06 -2.32 2.99
CA VAL A 394 9.46 -2.76 2.98
C VAL A 394 10.38 -1.80 3.74
N ARG A 395 10.13 -0.48 3.65
CA ARG A 395 10.87 0.54 4.41
C ARG A 395 10.73 0.32 5.92
N HIS A 396 9.50 0.15 6.40
CA HIS A 396 9.22 -0.11 7.81
C HIS A 396 9.87 -1.42 8.28
N ILE A 397 9.77 -2.48 7.48
CA ILE A 397 10.38 -3.78 7.78
C ILE A 397 11.90 -3.64 7.89
N ALA A 398 12.54 -2.91 6.98
CA ALA A 398 13.98 -2.67 7.03
C ALA A 398 14.40 -1.89 8.27
N LEU A 399 13.68 -0.82 8.63
CA LEU A 399 13.94 -0.02 9.83
C LEU A 399 13.72 -0.83 11.12
N LEU A 400 12.66 -1.62 11.19
CA LEU A 400 12.42 -2.53 12.33
C LEU A 400 13.54 -3.56 12.49
N LYS A 401 14.03 -4.16 11.39
CA LYS A 401 15.17 -5.09 11.43
C LYS A 401 16.46 -4.41 11.88
N LYS A 402 16.71 -3.18 11.43
CA LYS A 402 17.86 -2.39 11.89
C LYS A 402 17.74 -2.06 13.37
N ALA A 403 16.57 -1.64 13.83
CA ALA A 403 16.33 -1.32 15.25
C ALA A 403 16.49 -2.55 16.14
N TYR A 404 15.97 -3.70 15.71
CA TYR A 404 16.19 -4.98 16.38
C TYR A 404 17.69 -5.28 16.51
N LYS A 405 18.45 -5.13 15.41
CA LYS A 405 19.88 -5.40 15.41
C LYS A 405 20.63 -4.46 16.37
N SER A 406 20.36 -3.16 16.32
CA SER A 406 21.00 -2.20 17.24
C SER A 406 20.68 -2.55 18.71
N LEU A 407 19.45 -2.98 19.01
CA LEU A 407 19.09 -3.42 20.36
C LEU A 407 19.75 -4.74 20.77
N GLN A 408 19.96 -5.66 19.84
CA GLN A 408 20.72 -6.87 20.10
C GLN A 408 22.19 -6.54 20.41
N ASP A 409 22.79 -5.62 19.65
CA ASP A 409 24.17 -5.17 19.87
C ASP A 409 24.29 -4.49 21.26
N ALA A 410 23.32 -3.66 21.65
CA ALA A 410 23.23 -3.06 22.99
C ALA A 410 23.07 -4.11 24.11
N TYR A 411 22.22 -5.12 23.90
CA TYR A 411 22.00 -6.21 24.84
C TYR A 411 23.29 -7.03 25.06
N ASP A 412 23.95 -7.43 23.97
CA ASP A 412 25.18 -8.23 24.02
C ASP A 412 26.33 -7.44 24.67
N ALA A 413 26.40 -6.13 24.40
CA ALA A 413 27.34 -5.22 25.03
C ALA A 413 27.12 -5.10 26.55
N ALA A 414 25.86 -5.02 27.00
CA ALA A 414 25.51 -5.03 28.42
C ALA A 414 25.85 -6.37 29.09
N GLU A 415 25.67 -7.50 28.40
CA GLU A 415 26.06 -8.82 28.89
C GLU A 415 27.58 -8.96 29.06
N GLN A 416 28.35 -8.34 28.16
CA GLN A 416 29.80 -8.32 28.18
C GLN A 416 30.40 -7.25 29.12
N TYR A 417 29.56 -6.52 29.86
CA TYR A 417 29.97 -5.41 30.74
C TYR A 417 30.79 -4.33 29.99
N ILE A 418 30.41 -4.04 28.76
CA ILE A 418 30.95 -2.90 28.00
C ILE A 418 30.51 -1.59 28.68
N PRO A 419 31.34 -0.53 28.70
CA PRO A 419 30.96 0.78 29.24
C PRO A 419 29.64 1.31 28.67
N ILE A 420 28.77 1.82 29.55
CA ILE A 420 27.42 2.28 29.21
C ILE A 420 27.39 3.40 28.16
N ASP A 421 28.42 4.24 28.11
CA ASP A 421 28.58 5.31 27.10
C ASP A 421 28.60 4.76 25.67
N LEU A 422 29.16 3.56 25.48
CA LEU A 422 29.21 2.89 24.19
C LEU A 422 27.86 2.25 23.86
N ILE A 423 27.21 1.66 24.87
CA ILE A 423 25.89 1.03 24.73
C ILE A 423 24.83 2.07 24.34
N GLN A 424 24.94 3.30 24.89
CA GLN A 424 24.02 4.40 24.59
C GLN A 424 23.90 4.68 23.08
N ILE A 425 24.98 4.49 22.32
CA ILE A 425 25.02 4.73 20.87
C ILE A 425 24.03 3.82 20.15
N ASP A 426 24.03 2.53 20.48
CA ASP A 426 23.18 1.53 19.85
C ASP A 426 21.70 1.71 20.23
N VAL A 427 21.45 2.06 21.50
CA VAL A 427 20.10 2.40 21.98
C VAL A 427 19.54 3.64 21.26
N ARG A 428 20.37 4.68 21.13
CA ARG A 428 20.01 5.91 20.41
C ARG A 428 19.72 5.61 18.93
N LEU A 429 20.56 4.80 18.30
CA LEU A 429 20.38 4.39 16.92
C LEU A 429 19.06 3.62 16.71
N ALA A 430 18.70 2.72 17.63
CA ALA A 430 17.40 2.04 17.60
C ALA A 430 16.24 3.04 17.71
N TRP A 431 16.34 4.01 18.63
CA TRP A 431 15.31 5.04 18.82
C TRP A 431 15.15 5.93 17.58
N GLU A 432 16.24 6.31 16.93
CA GLU A 432 16.24 7.07 15.67
C GLU A 432 15.63 6.27 14.51
N GLN A 433 15.96 4.99 14.38
CA GLN A 433 15.42 4.10 13.34
C GLN A 433 13.92 3.88 13.49
N LEU A 434 13.41 3.74 14.72
CA LEU A 434 11.98 3.72 14.99
C LEU A 434 11.34 5.08 14.72
N GLY A 435 12.03 6.18 15.02
CA GLY A 435 11.57 7.54 14.72
C GLY A 435 11.39 7.81 13.23
N GLU A 436 12.22 7.19 12.39
CA GLU A 436 12.18 7.39 10.93
C GLU A 436 10.92 6.74 10.32
N ILE A 437 10.35 5.71 10.98
CA ILE A 437 9.09 5.08 10.56
C ILE A 437 7.94 6.09 10.62
N ILE A 438 7.85 6.84 11.73
CA ILE A 438 6.78 7.81 11.98
C ILE A 438 7.12 9.22 11.50
N GLY A 439 8.37 9.47 11.11
CA GLY A 439 8.80 10.72 10.47
C GLY A 439 9.50 11.72 11.39
N ASP A 440 9.67 11.42 12.68
CA ASP A 440 10.31 12.33 13.65
C ASP A 440 11.80 12.57 13.36
N THR A 441 12.48 11.57 12.79
CA THR A 441 13.92 11.61 12.45
C THR A 441 14.16 11.46 10.94
N ALA A 442 13.09 11.56 10.13
CA ALA A 442 13.20 11.40 8.69
C ALA A 442 13.89 12.61 8.04
N ALA A 443 14.79 12.33 7.09
CA ALA A 443 15.43 13.38 6.29
C ALA A 443 14.44 13.98 5.27
N ASP A 444 14.58 15.26 4.97
CA ASP A 444 13.72 15.98 3.99
C ASP A 444 13.68 15.28 2.62
N SER A 445 14.80 14.75 2.16
CA SER A 445 14.88 14.02 0.88
C SER A 445 14.04 12.74 0.86
N LEU A 446 13.92 12.04 2.00
CA LEU A 446 13.06 10.88 2.14
C LEU A 446 11.59 11.29 2.09
N LEU A 447 11.23 12.39 2.78
CA LEU A 447 9.87 12.93 2.75
C LEU A 447 9.48 13.30 1.31
N ASP A 448 10.34 14.01 0.59
CA ASP A 448 10.11 14.38 -0.80
C ASP A 448 9.92 13.14 -1.70
N GLN A 449 10.75 12.11 -1.53
CA GLN A 449 10.61 10.86 -2.26
C GLN A 449 9.28 10.15 -1.98
N ILE A 450 8.84 10.08 -0.72
CA ILE A 450 7.57 9.45 -0.33
C ILE A 450 6.40 10.23 -0.93
N PHE A 451 6.35 11.55 -0.74
CA PHE A 451 5.23 12.37 -1.21
C PHE A 451 5.18 12.48 -2.74
N SER A 452 6.31 12.34 -3.45
CA SER A 452 6.33 12.30 -4.92
C SER A 452 5.58 11.11 -5.52
N GLN A 453 5.35 10.05 -4.75
CA GLN A 453 4.61 8.87 -5.20
C GLN A 453 3.09 9.02 -5.11
N PHE A 454 2.60 10.10 -4.51
CA PHE A 454 1.17 10.39 -4.38
C PHE A 454 0.60 10.97 -5.69
N CYS A 455 -0.73 11.00 -5.79
CA CYS A 455 -1.42 11.66 -6.90
C CYS A 455 -1.45 13.18 -6.71
N LEU A 456 -1.68 13.94 -7.78
CA LEU A 456 -2.05 15.34 -7.66
C LEU A 456 -3.39 15.46 -6.92
N GLY A 457 -3.47 16.36 -5.93
CA GLY A 457 -4.69 16.59 -5.15
C GLY A 457 -4.84 15.80 -3.83
N LYS A 458 -3.88 14.93 -3.50
CA LYS A 458 -3.69 14.35 -2.16
C LYS A 458 -2.23 14.17 -1.85
#